data_AF-A0A3S3RLI7-F1
#
_entry.id   AF-A0A3S3RLI7-F1
#
_cell.length_a   1.000
_cell.length_b   1.000
_cell.length_c   1.000
_cell.angle_alpha   90.00
_cell.angle_beta   90.00
_cell.angle_gamma   90.00
#
_symmetry.space_group_name_H-M   'P 1'
#
loop_
_entity.id
_entity.type
_entity.pdbx_description
1 polymer ?
#
loop_
_entity_poly.entity_id
_entity_poly.type
_entity_poly.pdbx_seq_one_letter_code
_entity_poly.pdbx_strand_id
1 'polypeptide(L)'
;MALKRKRNDLDLKQKVKLIKEKETKPDMTKELSKKFKIGRSTISEILKNKSNILKIYENFDAKRNLDEIMWEWLKKASSMNLTLSGSILQEKVQHFAQQLSIDFKCSNG
;
A
#
# COMPACT_ATOMS: atom_id res chain seq x y z
N MET A 1 38.41 -6.16 -2.65
CA MET A 1 37.42 -5.13 -2.27
C MET A 1 36.02 -5.64 -2.62
N ALA A 2 35.16 -5.88 -1.62
CA ALA A 2 33.78 -6.29 -1.88
C ALA A 2 32.97 -5.07 -2.35
N LEU A 3 32.60 -5.03 -3.63
CA LEU A 3 31.71 -4.03 -4.19
C LEU A 3 30.39 -4.07 -3.43
N LYS A 4 30.13 -3.04 -2.62
CA LYS A 4 28.90 -2.86 -1.85
C LYS A 4 27.73 -2.77 -2.84
N ARG A 5 27.00 -3.88 -3.03
CA ARG A 5 25.87 -3.91 -3.97
C ARG A 5 24.84 -2.89 -3.53
N LYS A 6 24.47 -1.97 -4.44
CA LYS A 6 23.36 -1.04 -4.22
C LYS A 6 22.11 -1.86 -3.96
N ARG A 7 21.55 -1.76 -2.75
CA ARG A 7 20.34 -2.51 -2.37
C ARG A 7 19.20 -1.94 -3.21
N ASN A 8 18.70 -2.74 -4.14
CA ASN A 8 17.53 -2.35 -4.92
C ASN A 8 16.31 -2.64 -4.04
N ASP A 9 15.95 -1.66 -3.22
CA ASP A 9 14.77 -1.75 -2.38
C ASP A 9 13.53 -1.70 -3.28
N LEU A 10 12.83 -2.83 -3.36
CA LEU A 10 11.58 -2.94 -4.08
C LEU A 10 10.47 -2.22 -3.33
N ASP A 11 9.64 -1.50 -4.08
CA ASP A 11 8.43 -0.89 -3.56
C ASP A 11 7.45 -1.96 -3.03
N LEU A 12 6.59 -1.59 -2.09
CA LEU A 12 5.60 -2.49 -1.50
C LEU A 12 4.71 -3.14 -2.58
N LYS A 13 4.29 -2.36 -3.59
CA LYS A 13 3.53 -2.87 -4.74
C LYS A 13 4.30 -3.91 -5.54
N GLN A 14 5.60 -3.68 -5.75
CA GLN A 14 6.46 -4.60 -6.49
C GLN A 14 6.67 -5.92 -5.73
N LYS A 15 6.82 -5.85 -4.40
CA LYS A 15 6.91 -7.05 -3.55
C LYS A 15 5.64 -7.89 -3.60
N VAL A 16 4.46 -7.27 -3.54
CA VAL A 16 3.17 -7.98 -3.68
C VAL A 16 3.01 -8.57 -5.07
N LYS A 17 3.36 -7.83 -6.12
CA LYS A 17 3.33 -8.32 -7.51
C LYS A 17 4.23 -9.54 -7.68
N LEU A 18 5.42 -9.52 -7.10
CA LEU A 18 6.34 -10.65 -7.09
C LEU A 18 5.74 -11.87 -6.37
N ILE A 19 5.11 -11.68 -5.21
CA ILE A 19 4.46 -12.76 -4.46
C ILE A 19 3.36 -13.41 -5.32
N LYS A 20 2.48 -12.62 -5.92
CA LYS A 20 1.42 -13.11 -6.81
C LYS A 20 1.98 -13.87 -8.02
N GLU A 21 2.98 -13.30 -8.67
CA GLU A 21 3.60 -13.88 -9.87
C GLU A 21 4.35 -15.18 -9.56
N LYS A 22 4.89 -15.32 -8.34
CA LYS A 22 5.49 -16.56 -7.82
C LYS A 22 4.44 -17.62 -7.46
N GLU A 23 3.28 -17.23 -6.95
CA GLU A 23 2.17 -18.15 -6.69
C GLU A 23 1.57 -18.70 -7.99
N THR A 24 1.47 -17.88 -9.04
CA THR A 24 1.03 -18.33 -10.36
C THR A 24 2.09 -19.16 -11.10
N LYS A 25 3.38 -18.83 -10.94
CA LYS A 25 4.49 -19.48 -11.65
C LYS A 25 5.64 -19.83 -10.68
N PRO A 26 5.59 -20.99 -10.00
CA PRO A 26 6.59 -21.38 -9.01
C PRO A 26 8.01 -21.56 -9.61
N ASP A 27 8.13 -21.98 -10.87
CA ASP A 27 9.42 -22.27 -11.50
C ASP A 27 10.17 -21.03 -12.03
N MET A 28 9.48 -19.90 -12.20
CA MET A 28 10.04 -18.69 -12.82
C MET A 28 10.92 -17.82 -11.89
N THR A 29 11.61 -18.42 -10.91
CA THR A 29 12.47 -17.67 -9.96
C THR A 29 13.61 -16.93 -10.69
N LYS A 30 14.17 -17.52 -11.74
CA LYS A 30 15.25 -16.92 -12.55
C LYS A 30 14.75 -15.73 -13.38
N GLU A 31 13.53 -15.83 -13.88
CA GLU A 31 12.85 -14.80 -14.67
C GLU A 31 12.46 -13.61 -13.77
N LEU A 32 11.89 -13.89 -12.59
CA LEU A 32 11.59 -12.88 -11.57
C LEU A 32 12.86 -12.16 -11.09
N SER A 33 13.95 -12.90 -10.88
CA SER A 33 15.25 -12.32 -10.51
C SER A 33 15.75 -11.31 -11.57
N LYS A 34 15.61 -11.63 -12.86
CA LYS A 34 15.96 -10.70 -13.96
C LYS A 34 14.98 -9.52 -14.04
N LYS A 35 13.68 -9.78 -13.99
CA LYS A 35 12.60 -8.78 -14.12
C LYS A 35 12.65 -7.73 -13.02
N PHE A 36 12.85 -8.16 -11.78
CA PHE A 36 12.92 -7.29 -10.60
C PHE A 36 14.37 -6.89 -10.25
N LYS A 37 15.37 -7.36 -11.01
CA LYS A 37 16.81 -7.13 -10.77
C LYS A 37 17.25 -7.39 -9.33
N ILE A 38 16.72 -8.45 -8.72
CA ILE A 38 17.03 -8.86 -7.34
C ILE A 38 17.68 -10.24 -7.30
N GLY A 39 18.47 -10.48 -6.26
CA GLY A 39 19.08 -11.78 -6.02
C GLY A 39 18.05 -12.85 -5.65
N ARG A 40 18.35 -14.12 -5.95
CA ARG A 40 17.54 -15.27 -5.54
C ARG A 40 17.31 -15.31 -4.02
N SER A 41 18.31 -14.94 -3.23
CA SER A 41 18.21 -14.84 -1.77
C SER A 41 17.15 -13.83 -1.32
N THR A 42 17.06 -12.69 -2.01
CA THR A 42 16.07 -11.64 -1.73
C THR A 42 14.64 -12.11 -2.07
N ILE A 43 14.47 -12.89 -3.15
CA ILE A 43 13.17 -13.49 -3.48
C ILE A 43 12.71 -14.40 -2.34
N SER A 44 13.59 -15.30 -1.85
CA SER A 44 13.26 -16.18 -0.73
C SER A 44 12.93 -15.41 0.55
N GLU A 45 13.64 -14.31 0.82
CA GLU A 45 13.38 -13.45 1.98
C GLU A 45 12.03 -12.72 1.90
N ILE A 46 11.67 -12.23 0.71
CA ILE A 46 10.35 -11.64 0.43
C ILE A 46 9.24 -12.69 0.60
N LEU A 47 9.46 -13.92 0.13
CA LEU A 47 8.48 -14.99 0.27
C LEU A 47 8.30 -15.43 1.72
N LYS A 48 9.37 -15.45 2.53
CA LYS A 48 9.26 -15.69 3.98
C LYS A 48 8.41 -14.62 4.66
N ASN A 49 8.60 -13.36 4.27
CA ASN A 49 7.86 -12.22 4.83
C ASN A 49 6.54 -11.92 4.08
N LYS A 50 6.06 -12.81 3.21
CA LYS A 50 4.91 -12.54 2.32
C LYS A 50 3.66 -12.12 3.08
N SER A 51 3.36 -12.76 4.21
CA SER A 51 2.17 -12.48 5.01
C SER A 51 2.22 -11.07 5.60
N ASN A 52 3.39 -10.63 6.05
CA ASN A 52 3.56 -9.27 6.58
C ASN A 52 3.45 -8.24 5.45
N ILE A 53 4.07 -8.51 4.30
CA ILE A 53 4.01 -7.63 3.13
C ILE A 53 2.57 -7.46 2.63
N LEU A 54 1.79 -8.54 2.60
CA LEU A 54 0.38 -8.51 2.22
C LEU A 54 -0.45 -7.70 3.23
N LYS A 55 -0.25 -7.88 4.54
CA LYS A 55 -0.93 -7.08 5.57
C LYS A 55 -0.61 -5.59 5.46
N ILE A 56 0.65 -5.23 5.26
CA ILE A 56 1.06 -3.83 5.09
C ILE A 56 0.46 -3.27 3.80
N TYR A 57 0.41 -4.07 2.72
CA TYR A 57 -0.20 -3.65 1.47
C TYR A 57 -1.69 -3.42 1.59
N GLU A 58 -2.41 -4.33 2.27
CA GLU A 58 -3.84 -4.19 2.52
C GLU A 58 -4.13 -2.92 3.33
N ASN A 59 -3.35 -2.65 4.39
CA ASN A 59 -3.48 -1.42 5.16
C ASN A 59 -3.16 -0.16 4.33
N PHE A 60 -2.10 -0.21 3.50
CA PHE A 60 -1.71 0.89 2.62
C PHE A 60 -2.76 1.19 1.55
N ASP A 61 -3.30 0.15 0.91
CA ASP A 61 -4.32 0.26 -0.13
C ASP A 61 -5.64 0.77 0.48
N ALA A 62 -6.03 0.26 1.64
CA ALA A 62 -7.20 0.70 2.37
C ALA A 62 -7.12 2.18 2.78
N LYS A 63 -5.96 2.63 3.30
CA LYS A 63 -5.73 4.04 3.64
C LYS A 63 -5.77 4.93 2.39
N ARG A 64 -5.13 4.50 1.31
CA ARG A 64 -5.13 5.24 0.04
C ARG A 64 -6.54 5.35 -0.57
N ASN A 65 -7.33 4.28 -0.52
CA ASN A 65 -8.72 4.30 -0.96
C ASN A 65 -9.54 5.30 -0.12
N LEU A 66 -9.31 5.36 1.20
CA LEU A 66 -9.93 6.35 2.06
C LEU A 66 -9.53 7.78 1.67
N ASP A 67 -8.24 8.04 1.45
CA ASP A 67 -7.73 9.35 1.02
C ASP A 67 -8.33 9.77 -0.34
N GLU A 68 -8.45 8.84 -1.29
CA GLU A 68 -9.03 9.10 -2.62
C GLU A 68 -10.53 9.42 -2.52
N ILE A 69 -11.31 8.61 -1.79
CA ILE A 69 -12.74 8.85 -1.56
C ILE A 69 -12.96 10.20 -0.86
N MET A 70 -12.12 10.50 0.13
CA MET A 70 -12.17 11.78 0.85
C MET A 70 -11.84 12.96 -0.06
N TRP A 71 -10.81 12.83 -0.91
CA TRP A 71 -10.42 13.86 -1.85
C TRP A 71 -11.53 14.16 -2.88
N GLU A 72 -12.18 13.12 -3.40
CA GLU A 72 -13.32 13.27 -4.31
C GLU A 72 -14.50 13.98 -3.63
N TRP A 73 -14.78 13.62 -2.38
CA TRP A 73 -15.81 14.30 -1.58
C TRP A 73 -15.45 15.76 -1.32
N LEU A 74 -14.19 16.04 -0.94
CA LEU A 74 -13.69 17.38 -0.69
C LEU A 74 -13.82 18.26 -1.94
N LYS A 75 -13.47 17.72 -3.11
CA LYS A 75 -13.61 18.41 -4.39
C LYS A 75 -15.07 18.78 -4.69
N LYS A 76 -16.01 17.86 -4.42
CA LYS A 76 -17.45 18.13 -4.54
C LYS A 76 -17.93 19.20 -3.56
N ALA A 77 -17.50 19.11 -2.30
CA ALA A 77 -17.88 20.07 -1.26
C ALA A 77 -17.29 21.47 -1.50
N SER A 78 -16.05 21.56 -2.00
CA SER A 78 -15.43 22.82 -2.40
C SER A 78 -16.16 23.46 -3.59
N SER A 79 -16.61 22.67 -4.56
CA SER A 79 -17.45 23.18 -5.66
C SER A 79 -18.81 23.72 -5.21
N MET A 80 -19.25 23.37 -4.00
CA MET A 80 -20.51 23.85 -3.41
C MET A 80 -20.30 25.07 -2.48
N ASN A 81 -19.09 25.65 -2.43
CA ASN A 81 -18.73 26.77 -1.54
C ASN A 81 -19.05 26.54 -0.05
N LEU A 82 -19.06 25.28 0.40
CA LEU A 82 -19.33 24.95 1.79
C LEU A 82 -18.09 25.27 2.65
N THR A 83 -18.29 26.03 3.73
CA THR A 83 -17.29 26.19 4.79
C THR A 83 -17.18 24.86 5.54
N LEU A 84 -16.22 24.04 5.11
CA LEU A 84 -15.94 22.76 5.74
C LEU A 84 -15.26 22.99 7.09
N SER A 85 -16.02 22.84 8.16
CA SER A 85 -15.45 22.74 9.50
C SER A 85 -14.67 21.43 9.65
N GLY A 86 -13.55 21.45 10.37
CA GLY A 86 -12.74 20.27 10.65
C GLY A 86 -13.54 19.13 11.27
N SER A 87 -14.58 19.45 12.05
CA SER A 87 -15.50 18.46 12.65
C SER A 87 -16.27 17.66 11.61
N ILE A 88 -16.75 18.31 10.53
CA ILE A 88 -17.49 17.65 9.45
C ILE A 88 -16.55 16.73 8.66
N LEU A 89 -15.31 17.17 8.46
CA LEU A 89 -14.29 16.37 7.80
C LEU A 89 -14.00 15.09 8.62
N GLN A 90 -13.82 15.23 9.93
CA GLN A 90 -13.58 14.09 10.84
C GLN A 90 -14.73 13.08 10.81
N GLU A 91 -15.99 13.54 10.90
CA GLU A 91 -17.17 12.67 10.81
C GLU A 91 -17.19 11.89 9.49
N LYS A 92 -16.87 12.54 8.38
CA LYS A 92 -16.81 11.89 7.06
C LYS A 92 -15.65 10.92 6.93
N VAL A 93 -14.46 11.25 7.45
CA VAL A 93 -13.32 10.31 7.52
C VAL A 93 -13.76 9.05 8.25
N GLN A 94 -14.38 9.21 9.43
CA GLN A 94 -14.78 8.11 10.27
C GLN A 94 -15.85 7.24 9.61
N HIS A 95 -16.81 7.85 8.93
CA HIS A 95 -17.82 7.12 8.14
C HIS A 95 -17.17 6.27 7.03
N PHE A 96 -16.24 6.84 6.25
CA PHE A 96 -15.53 6.09 5.22
C PHE A 96 -14.59 5.02 5.79
N ALA A 97 -13.95 5.29 6.93
CA ALA A 97 -13.13 4.32 7.64
C ALA A 97 -13.95 3.11 8.10
N GLN A 98 -15.15 3.33 8.65
CA GLN A 98 -16.07 2.25 9.03
C GLN A 98 -16.50 1.42 7.82
N GLN A 99 -16.82 2.06 6.68
CA GLN A 99 -17.18 1.34 5.46
C GLN A 99 -16.04 0.46 4.94
N LEU A 100 -14.79 0.88 5.13
CA LEU A 100 -13.59 0.14 4.73
C LEU A 100 -13.09 -0.83 5.81
N SER A 101 -13.79 -0.95 6.96
CA SER A 101 -13.35 -1.71 8.14
C SER A 101 -11.93 -1.34 8.62
N ILE A 102 -11.57 -0.06 8.50
CA ILE A 102 -10.28 0.48 8.96
C ILE A 102 -10.48 1.12 10.32
N ASP A 103 -9.71 0.70 11.32
CA ASP A 103 -9.61 1.43 12.59
C ASP A 103 -8.78 2.71 12.35
N PHE A 104 -9.46 3.79 11.95
CA PHE A 104 -8.84 5.10 11.75
C PHE A 104 -9.23 6.03 12.89
N LYS A 105 -8.27 6.35 13.77
CA LYS A 105 -8.42 7.41 14.76
C LYS A 105 -7.97 8.75 14.17
N CYS A 106 -8.90 9.65 13.93
CA CYS A 106 -8.58 11.07 13.79
C CYS A 106 -8.00 11.55 15.14
N SER A 107 -6.76 12.05 15.14
CA SER A 107 -6.21 12.75 16.30
C SER A 107 -6.96 14.08 16.42
N ASN A 108 -7.45 14.38 17.63
CA ASN A 108 -7.99 15.69 17.95
C ASN A 108 -6.81 16.64 18.03
N GLY A 109 -6.64 17.48 16.99
CA GLY A 109 -5.73 18.61 17.01
C GLY A 109 -6.27 19.73 17.89
#